data_AF-A0A7J9YNE6-F1
#
_entry.id   AF-A0A7J9YNE6-F1
#
_cell.length_a   1.000
_cell.length_b   1.000
_cell.length_c   1.000
_cell.angle_alpha   90.00
_cell.angle_beta   90.00
_cell.angle_gamma   90.00
#
_symmetry.space_group_name_H-M   'P 1'
#
loop_
_entity.id
_entity.type
_entity.pdbx_description
1 polymer ?
#
loop_
_entity_poly.entity_id
_entity_poly.type
_entity_poly.pdbx_seq_one_letter_code
_entity_poly.pdbx_strand_id
1 'polypeptide(L)'
;MRRQLAPPDRLIARIAARQHGVITFEQLLGAGLSPAGIQRRVAAGRLHRIHRGVYAVGHPGLSERGRWKAATLACGADALLGHRSAAELWGMLSSSDGPIHVSVPGRGGRGRRSGIRIHRPVSLPGTVRRARDGIPLTSPARTIVDLWRTTAPATVRGAIREAEIAGYPLAGIETDRTRSELERDFLLMLKRHRPPDPEVNVRVDLFTVDFLWRPQRLIVELDGYAYHGGRGVSRRPRPRHRARPPRLHGAPLRRCPPRRGPGERGRHHPPSAAPGRGGLIRPPGREITGKRR
;
A
#
# COMPACT_ATOMS: atom_id res chain seq x y z
N MET A 1 -38.24 26.37 35.27
CA MET A 1 -37.15 25.70 36.01
C MET A 1 -35.83 25.82 35.26
N ARG A 2 -34.79 26.46 35.81
CA ARG A 2 -33.43 26.37 35.23
C ARG A 2 -32.81 25.03 35.63
N ARG A 3 -32.58 24.14 34.66
CA ARG A 3 -31.90 22.85 34.88
C ARG A 3 -30.47 23.14 35.34
N GLN A 4 -30.13 22.86 36.59
CA GLN A 4 -28.75 23.02 37.08
C GLN A 4 -27.85 22.08 36.29
N LEU A 5 -27.07 22.65 35.37
CA LEU A 5 -26.02 21.93 34.66
C LEU A 5 -24.96 21.49 35.66
N ALA A 6 -24.50 20.24 35.53
CA ALA A 6 -23.39 19.74 36.36
C ALA A 6 -22.16 20.66 36.21
N PRO A 7 -21.36 20.87 37.28
CA PRO A 7 -20.19 21.75 37.21
C PRO A 7 -19.29 21.40 36.03
N PRO A 8 -18.78 22.39 35.26
CA PRO A 8 -18.03 22.15 34.02
C PRO A 8 -16.91 21.09 34.18
N ASP A 9 -16.16 21.13 35.29
CA ASP A 9 -15.08 20.18 35.54
C ASP A 9 -15.56 18.71 35.68
N ARG A 10 -16.77 18.48 36.24
CA ARG A 10 -17.37 17.13 36.31
C ARG A 10 -17.78 16.62 34.93
N LEU A 11 -18.25 17.52 34.05
CA LEU A 11 -18.56 17.19 32.66
C LEU A 11 -17.29 16.91 31.85
N ILE A 12 -16.25 17.72 32.02
CA ILE A 12 -14.93 17.56 31.40
C ILE A 12 -14.29 16.21 31.78
N ALA A 13 -14.25 15.89 33.08
CA ALA A 13 -13.72 14.61 33.55
C ALA A 13 -14.47 13.42 32.93
N ARG A 14 -15.81 13.50 32.85
CA ARG A 14 -16.66 12.46 32.24
C ARG A 14 -16.43 12.30 30.73
N ILE A 15 -16.17 13.38 30.00
CA ILE A 15 -15.84 13.32 28.56
C ILE A 15 -14.45 12.71 28.40
N ALA A 16 -13.45 13.20 29.13
CA ALA A 16 -12.07 12.73 29.06
C ALA A 16 -11.96 11.23 29.42
N ALA A 17 -12.67 10.75 30.44
CA ALA A 17 -12.68 9.33 30.83
C ALA A 17 -13.12 8.41 29.68
N ARG A 18 -14.10 8.82 28.86
CA ARG A 18 -14.58 8.07 27.68
C ARG A 18 -13.68 8.23 26.45
N GLN A 19 -12.71 9.13 26.51
CA GLN A 19 -11.80 9.47 25.41
C GLN A 19 -10.33 9.31 25.84
N HIS A 20 -10.02 8.34 26.71
CA HIS A 20 -8.64 8.03 27.14
C HIS A 20 -7.87 9.23 27.69
N GLY A 21 -8.54 10.06 28.51
CA GLY A 21 -7.95 11.22 29.18
C GLY A 21 -7.92 12.51 28.35
N VAL A 22 -8.38 12.51 27.10
CA VAL A 22 -8.33 13.71 26.23
C VAL A 22 -9.69 14.33 25.89
N ILE A 23 -9.67 15.64 25.65
CA ILE A 23 -10.84 16.46 25.33
C ILE A 23 -10.48 17.53 24.28
N THR A 24 -11.41 17.85 23.37
CA THR A 24 -11.20 18.92 22.38
C THR A 24 -11.55 20.29 22.95
N PHE A 25 -11.04 21.35 22.30
CA PHE A 25 -11.42 22.74 22.59
C PHE A 25 -12.94 22.95 22.47
N GLU A 26 -13.57 22.42 21.42
CA GLU A 26 -15.02 22.47 21.21
C GLU A 26 -15.80 21.76 22.33
N GLN A 27 -15.31 20.62 22.81
CA GLN A 27 -15.89 19.89 23.94
C GLN A 27 -15.73 20.65 25.27
N LEU A 28 -14.64 21.41 25.45
CA LEU A 28 -14.45 22.29 26.61
C LEU A 28 -15.43 23.49 26.57
N LEU A 29 -15.63 24.10 25.40
CA LEU A 29 -16.64 25.15 25.20
C LEU A 29 -18.06 24.61 25.44
N GLY A 30 -18.40 23.47 24.83
CA GLY A 30 -19.69 22.78 25.02
C GLY A 30 -19.93 22.28 26.45
N ALA A 31 -18.88 22.14 27.26
CA ALA A 31 -18.97 21.89 28.70
C ALA A 31 -19.17 23.15 29.56
N GLY A 32 -19.27 24.34 28.94
CA GLY A 32 -19.53 25.61 29.61
C GLY A 32 -18.29 26.40 30.01
N LEU A 33 -17.09 26.07 29.50
CA LEU A 33 -15.92 26.93 29.72
C LEU A 33 -15.82 28.03 28.66
N SER A 34 -15.44 29.23 29.08
CA SER A 34 -14.96 30.27 28.17
C SER A 34 -13.50 30.01 27.76
N PRO A 35 -13.02 30.61 26.65
CA PRO A 35 -11.60 30.52 26.26
C PRO A 35 -10.63 30.94 27.39
N ALA A 36 -10.95 32.00 28.14
CA ALA A 36 -10.19 32.41 29.31
C ALA A 36 -10.22 31.36 30.45
N GLY A 37 -11.37 30.70 30.65
CA GLY A 37 -11.52 29.60 31.60
C GLY A 37 -10.73 28.34 31.22
N ILE A 38 -10.46 28.12 29.93
CA ILE A 38 -9.55 27.09 29.41
C ILE A 38 -8.10 27.51 29.66
N GLN A 39 -7.70 28.72 29.27
CA GLN A 39 -6.31 29.20 29.48
C GLN A 39 -5.92 29.20 30.96
N ARG A 40 -6.82 29.60 31.87
CA ARG A 40 -6.58 29.52 33.32
C ARG A 40 -6.32 28.09 33.80
N ARG A 41 -6.98 27.08 33.21
CA ARG A 41 -6.74 25.66 33.52
C ARG A 41 -5.43 25.14 32.93
N VAL A 42 -5.00 25.67 31.78
CA VAL A 42 -3.69 25.38 31.20
C VAL A 42 -2.58 25.96 32.08
N ALA A 43 -2.66 27.25 32.44
CA ALA A 43 -1.70 27.90 33.34
C ALA A 43 -1.63 27.23 34.72
N ALA A 44 -2.76 26.76 35.25
CA ALA A 44 -2.84 26.02 36.51
C ALA A 44 -2.53 24.51 36.37
N GLY A 45 -1.96 24.03 35.26
CA GLY A 45 -1.55 22.63 35.10
C GLY A 45 -2.67 21.59 35.11
N ARG A 46 -3.95 21.98 34.96
CA ARG A 46 -5.11 21.08 34.94
C ARG A 46 -5.51 20.62 33.53
N LEU A 47 -5.09 21.35 32.50
CA LEU A 47 -5.25 20.98 31.09
C LEU A 47 -3.89 21.06 30.39
N HIS A 48 -3.45 19.96 29.80
CA HIS A 48 -2.15 19.87 29.12
C HIS A 48 -2.38 19.84 27.61
N ARG A 49 -1.86 20.81 26.86
CA ARG A 49 -2.10 20.89 25.41
C ARG A 49 -1.23 19.87 24.66
N ILE A 50 -1.86 18.83 24.12
CA ILE A 50 -1.18 17.74 23.39
C ILE A 50 -1.04 18.09 21.90
N HIS A 51 -2.11 18.63 21.31
CA HIS A 51 -2.12 19.12 19.93
C HIS A 51 -2.88 20.46 19.85
N ARG A 52 -2.92 21.11 18.68
CA ARG A 52 -3.80 22.27 18.46
C ARG A 52 -5.25 21.83 18.64
N GLY A 53 -5.93 22.41 19.64
CA GLY A 53 -7.34 22.12 19.93
C GLY A 53 -7.61 20.81 20.70
N VAL A 54 -6.57 20.10 21.19
CA VAL A 54 -6.72 18.85 21.96
C VAL A 54 -5.87 18.88 23.22
N TYR A 55 -6.50 18.57 24.35
CA TYR A 55 -5.92 18.66 25.69
C TYR A 55 -6.06 17.34 26.44
N ALA A 56 -5.06 16.97 27.23
CA ALA A 56 -5.19 15.96 28.28
C ALA A 56 -5.68 16.63 29.57
N VAL A 57 -6.49 15.91 30.35
CA VAL A 57 -7.05 16.39 31.61
C VAL A 57 -6.25 15.83 32.78
N GLY A 58 -5.89 16.69 33.74
CA GLY A 58 -5.11 16.31 34.92
C GLY A 58 -3.60 16.27 34.68
N HIS A 59 -3.11 15.36 33.85
CA HIS A 59 -1.67 15.16 33.60
C HIS A 59 -1.34 14.99 32.10
N PRO A 60 -0.08 15.25 31.66
CA PRO A 60 0.32 15.13 30.26
C PRO A 60 0.64 13.68 29.83
N GLY A 61 0.93 12.79 30.78
CA GLY A 61 1.33 11.40 30.50
C GLY A 61 0.18 10.53 29.98
N LEU A 62 -0.04 10.53 28.67
CA LEU A 62 -1.10 9.73 28.03
C LEU A 62 -0.69 8.29 27.76
N SER A 63 -1.62 7.37 28.01
CA SER A 63 -1.56 5.99 27.50
C SER A 63 -1.46 5.97 25.96
N GLU A 64 -1.03 4.86 25.39
CA GLU A 64 -0.96 4.68 23.93
C GLU A 64 -2.32 4.94 23.25
N ARG A 65 -3.41 4.38 23.80
CA ARG A 65 -4.80 4.66 23.41
C ARG A 65 -5.15 6.15 23.50
N GLY A 66 -4.70 6.83 24.56
CA GLY A 66 -4.83 8.28 24.73
C GLY A 66 -4.12 9.07 23.63
N ARG A 67 -2.90 8.67 23.28
CA ARG A 67 -2.12 9.27 22.18
C ARG A 67 -2.81 9.06 20.82
N TRP A 68 -3.31 7.85 20.52
CA TRP A 68 -4.08 7.57 19.30
C TRP A 68 -5.40 8.35 19.23
N LYS A 69 -6.14 8.45 20.35
CA LYS A 69 -7.35 9.26 20.44
C LYS A 69 -7.08 10.76 20.26
N ALA A 70 -5.98 11.26 20.83
CA ALA A 70 -5.55 12.65 20.65
C ALA A 70 -5.21 12.95 19.19
N ALA A 71 -4.45 12.07 18.54
CA ALA A 71 -4.02 12.24 17.15
C ALA A 71 -5.20 12.22 16.17
N THR A 72 -6.17 11.32 16.36
CA THR A 72 -7.40 11.28 15.54
C THR A 72 -8.23 12.55 15.74
N LEU A 73 -8.54 12.94 16.98
CA LEU A 73 -9.29 14.17 17.27
C LEU A 73 -8.60 15.43 16.70
N ALA A 74 -7.26 15.53 16.80
CA ALA A 74 -6.52 16.65 16.25
C ALA A 74 -6.62 16.75 14.72
N CYS A 75 -6.82 15.64 14.03
CA CYS A 75 -6.93 15.56 12.58
C CYS A 75 -8.34 15.81 12.03
N GLY A 76 -9.36 15.92 12.88
CA GLY A 76 -10.76 16.24 12.51
C GLY A 76 -11.73 15.08 12.73
N ALA A 77 -13.04 15.35 12.63
CA ALA A 77 -14.09 14.37 12.93
C ALA A 77 -14.04 13.10 12.07
N ASP A 78 -13.68 13.25 10.78
CA ASP A 78 -13.59 12.15 9.82
C ASP A 78 -12.23 11.44 9.82
N ALA A 79 -11.30 11.86 10.67
CA ALA A 79 -9.99 11.24 10.78
C ALA A 79 -10.09 9.84 11.41
N LEU A 80 -9.45 8.86 10.76
CA LEU A 80 -9.35 7.49 11.21
C LEU A 80 -7.89 7.19 11.58
N LEU A 81 -7.65 6.45 12.67
CA LEU A 81 -6.38 5.77 12.83
C LEU A 81 -6.20 4.81 11.64
N GLY A 82 -5.00 4.74 11.05
CA GLY A 82 -4.78 3.99 9.81
C GLY A 82 -3.37 3.42 9.71
N HIS A 83 -3.12 2.64 8.65
CA HIS A 83 -1.81 2.00 8.38
C HIS A 83 -1.28 1.28 9.64
N ARG A 84 0.00 1.48 10.01
CA ARG A 84 0.64 0.82 11.16
C ARG A 84 -0.12 1.02 12.48
N SER A 85 -0.53 2.24 12.81
CA SER A 85 -1.20 2.50 14.10
C SER A 85 -2.59 1.86 14.20
N ALA A 86 -3.30 1.70 13.07
CA ALA A 86 -4.52 0.87 13.06
C ALA A 86 -4.18 -0.62 13.22
N ALA A 87 -3.11 -1.11 12.57
CA ALA A 87 -2.69 -2.50 12.69
C ALA A 87 -2.27 -2.86 14.12
N GLU A 88 -1.58 -1.95 14.82
CA GLU A 88 -1.24 -2.05 16.24
C GLU A 88 -2.50 -2.12 17.11
N LEU A 89 -3.47 -1.21 16.92
CA LEU A 89 -4.76 -1.25 17.64
C LEU A 89 -5.65 -2.45 17.26
N TRP A 90 -5.48 -3.05 16.08
CA TRP A 90 -6.10 -4.32 15.71
C TRP A 90 -5.39 -5.54 16.31
N GLY A 91 -4.17 -5.41 16.85
CA GLY A 91 -3.34 -6.52 17.30
C GLY A 91 -2.63 -7.28 16.17
N MET A 92 -2.60 -6.72 14.96
CA MET A 92 -1.97 -7.32 13.77
C MET A 92 -0.45 -7.11 13.73
N LEU A 93 0.04 -6.09 14.43
CA LEU A 93 1.45 -5.76 14.56
C LEU A 93 1.75 -5.39 16.01
N SER A 94 2.94 -5.73 16.49
CA SER A 94 3.44 -5.26 17.78
C SER A 94 3.58 -3.73 17.76
N SER A 95 3.20 -3.09 18.87
CA SER A 95 3.41 -1.65 19.12
C SER A 95 4.86 -1.24 18.87
N SER A 96 5.04 0.01 18.45
CA SER A 96 6.35 0.52 18.06
C SER A 96 6.50 2.01 18.29
N ASP A 97 7.75 2.44 18.43
CA ASP A 97 8.10 3.85 18.44
C ASP A 97 8.00 4.44 17.02
N GLY A 98 7.35 5.59 16.92
CA GLY A 98 7.17 6.28 15.65
C GLY A 98 6.07 7.35 15.68
N PRO A 99 5.85 8.05 14.56
CA PRO A 99 4.70 8.92 14.42
C PRO A 99 3.41 8.10 14.36
N ILE A 100 2.31 8.64 14.87
CA ILE A 100 0.99 8.01 14.77
C ILE A 100 0.46 8.18 13.33
N HIS A 101 0.00 7.09 12.72
CA HIS A 101 -0.54 7.11 11.36
C HIS A 101 -2.06 7.35 11.37
N VAL A 102 -2.49 8.41 10.69
CA VAL A 102 -3.89 8.83 10.60
C VAL A 102 -4.29 9.00 9.13
N SER A 103 -5.38 8.36 8.71
CA SER A 103 -6.01 8.51 7.40
C SER A 103 -7.15 9.54 7.48
N VAL A 104 -7.15 10.54 6.62
CA VAL A 104 -8.18 11.60 6.56
C VAL A 104 -8.71 11.69 5.13
N PRO A 105 -10.04 11.70 4.87
CA PRO A 105 -10.59 11.88 3.52
C PRO A 105 -10.01 13.14 2.84
N GLY A 106 -9.69 13.05 1.54
CA GLY A 106 -9.20 14.21 0.79
C GLY A 106 -8.64 13.90 -0.60
N ARG A 107 -8.19 14.94 -1.31
CA ARG A 107 -7.73 14.89 -2.71
C ARG A 107 -6.30 14.34 -2.87
N GLY A 108 -5.97 13.23 -2.21
CA GLY A 108 -4.65 12.61 -2.32
C GLY A 108 -3.55 13.19 -1.41
N GLY A 109 -2.42 12.49 -1.32
CA GLY A 109 -1.17 12.99 -0.74
C GLY A 109 -0.89 12.58 0.72
N ARG A 110 0.19 13.14 1.27
CA ARG A 110 0.66 12.92 2.65
C ARG A 110 0.91 14.27 3.34
N GLY A 111 0.84 14.30 4.66
CA GLY A 111 1.16 15.47 5.48
C GLY A 111 1.80 15.05 6.80
N ARG A 112 2.37 16.02 7.53
CA ARG A 112 2.96 15.79 8.85
C ARG A 112 2.51 16.86 9.83
N ARG A 113 2.31 16.46 11.08
CA ARG A 113 2.26 17.33 12.26
C ARG A 113 3.22 16.75 13.29
N SER A 114 3.53 17.48 14.36
CA SER A 114 4.35 16.92 15.45
C SER A 114 3.71 15.63 15.97
N GLY A 115 4.48 14.52 15.99
CA GLY A 115 4.00 13.19 16.37
C GLY A 115 3.02 12.49 15.41
N ILE A 116 2.54 13.12 14.32
CA ILE A 116 1.48 12.54 13.46
C ILE A 116 1.90 12.52 11.98
N ARG A 117 1.72 11.37 11.33
CA ARG A 117 1.80 11.21 9.87
C ARG A 117 0.40 11.06 9.29
N ILE A 118 0.00 12.04 8.48
CA ILE A 118 -1.32 12.14 7.87
C ILE A 118 -1.27 11.56 6.46
N HIS A 119 -2.18 10.66 6.14
CA HIS A 119 -2.40 10.09 4.81
C HIS A 119 -3.75 10.58 4.30
N ARG A 120 -3.81 11.00 3.04
CA ARG A 120 -5.05 11.45 2.40
C ARG A 120 -5.38 10.53 1.23
N PRO A 121 -6.02 9.39 1.48
CA PRO A 121 -6.45 8.51 0.39
C PRO A 121 -7.56 9.18 -0.44
N VAL A 122 -7.53 8.95 -1.75
CA VAL A 122 -8.50 9.49 -2.72
C VAL A 122 -9.92 9.00 -2.43
N SER A 123 -10.07 7.79 -1.88
CA SER A 123 -11.34 7.24 -1.42
C SER A 123 -11.18 6.62 -0.03
N LEU A 124 -12.14 6.92 0.85
CA LEU A 124 -12.27 6.39 2.21
C LEU A 124 -13.76 6.31 2.57
N PRO A 125 -14.52 5.36 2.00
CA PRO A 125 -15.96 5.28 2.19
C PRO A 125 -16.33 4.96 3.65
N GLY A 126 -17.51 5.38 4.10
CA GLY A 126 -17.98 5.12 5.47
C GLY A 126 -17.97 3.63 5.85
N THR A 127 -18.12 2.74 4.88
CA THR A 127 -18.04 1.27 5.02
C THR A 127 -16.70 0.76 5.55
N VAL A 128 -15.59 1.50 5.39
CA VAL A 128 -14.28 1.15 6.00
C VAL A 128 -14.03 1.79 7.35
N ARG A 129 -14.96 2.61 7.88
CA ARG A 129 -14.87 3.16 9.23
C ARG A 129 -15.26 2.11 10.27
N ARG A 130 -14.44 1.96 11.30
CA ARG A 130 -14.75 1.19 12.51
C ARG A 130 -14.45 2.05 13.74
N ALA A 131 -14.81 1.54 14.91
CA ALA A 131 -14.33 2.07 16.19
C ALA A 131 -13.88 0.90 17.07
N ARG A 132 -12.75 1.05 17.75
CA ARG A 132 -12.26 0.13 18.79
C ARG A 132 -11.78 0.95 19.96
N ASP A 133 -12.13 0.56 21.18
CA ASP A 133 -11.86 1.32 22.40
C ASP A 133 -12.30 2.81 22.29
N GLY A 134 -13.37 3.11 21.54
CA GLY A 134 -13.81 4.48 21.27
C GLY A 134 -12.90 5.33 20.36
N ILE A 135 -11.87 4.73 19.76
CA ILE A 135 -10.97 5.35 18.77
C ILE A 135 -11.49 5.01 17.36
N PRO A 136 -11.75 6.00 16.47
CA PRO A 136 -12.13 5.73 15.09
C PRO A 136 -10.91 5.23 14.30
N LEU A 137 -11.07 4.13 13.54
CA LEU A 137 -9.99 3.52 12.77
C LEU A 137 -10.47 2.91 11.45
N THR A 138 -9.54 2.64 10.53
CA THR A 138 -9.81 1.85 9.33
C THR A 138 -10.14 0.41 9.68
N SER A 139 -11.04 -0.21 8.91
CA SER A 139 -11.38 -1.63 9.03
C SER A 139 -10.13 -2.52 8.93
N PRO A 140 -10.17 -3.76 9.46
CA PRO A 140 -9.08 -4.73 9.28
C PRO A 140 -8.64 -4.83 7.83
N ALA A 141 -9.61 -5.00 6.93
CA ALA A 141 -9.40 -5.04 5.49
C ALA A 141 -8.65 -3.82 4.94
N ARG A 142 -9.15 -2.62 5.24
CA ARG A 142 -8.53 -1.39 4.76
C ARG A 142 -7.14 -1.14 5.35
N THR A 143 -6.92 -1.61 6.58
CA THR A 143 -5.63 -1.49 7.28
C THR A 143 -4.53 -2.27 6.56
N ILE A 144 -4.81 -3.51 6.13
CA ILE A 144 -3.88 -4.32 5.32
C ILE A 144 -3.55 -3.63 3.99
N VAL A 145 -4.55 -3.12 3.27
CA VAL A 145 -4.37 -2.38 2.00
C VAL A 145 -3.51 -1.12 2.19
N ASP A 146 -3.72 -0.37 3.27
CA ASP A 146 -2.92 0.81 3.61
C ASP A 146 -1.46 0.43 3.98
N LEU A 147 -1.22 -0.69 4.67
CA LEU A 147 0.13 -1.16 5.04
C LEU A 147 1.01 -1.47 3.83
N TRP A 148 0.47 -2.09 2.77
CA TRP A 148 1.18 -2.36 1.51
C TRP A 148 1.80 -1.10 0.87
N ARG A 149 1.31 0.10 1.20
CA ARG A 149 1.80 1.39 0.68
C ARG A 149 2.92 2.01 1.52
N THR A 150 3.28 1.42 2.67
CA THR A 150 4.21 2.00 3.65
C THR A 150 5.17 1.02 4.33
N THR A 151 5.03 -0.29 4.12
CA THR A 151 5.70 -1.31 4.92
C THR A 151 6.13 -2.51 4.05
N ALA A 152 7.19 -3.21 4.45
CA ALA A 152 7.74 -4.33 3.69
C ALA A 152 6.74 -5.50 3.58
N PRO A 153 6.67 -6.22 2.43
CA PRO A 153 5.71 -7.31 2.21
C PRO A 153 5.71 -8.40 3.28
N ALA A 154 6.87 -8.72 3.87
CA ALA A 154 6.97 -9.72 4.94
C ALA A 154 6.19 -9.31 6.20
N THR A 155 6.22 -8.03 6.57
CA THR A 155 5.46 -7.49 7.71
C THR A 155 3.95 -7.50 7.42
N VAL A 156 3.55 -7.22 6.18
CA VAL A 156 2.12 -7.25 5.79
C VAL A 156 1.58 -8.68 5.82
N ARG A 157 2.36 -9.68 5.36
CA ARG A 157 2.00 -11.10 5.50
C ARG A 157 1.87 -11.54 6.95
N GLY A 158 2.72 -11.04 7.85
CA GLY A 158 2.56 -11.22 9.30
C GLY A 158 1.23 -10.64 9.79
N ALA A 159 0.92 -9.39 9.43
CA ALA A 159 -0.32 -8.72 9.81
C ALA A 159 -1.58 -9.41 9.29
N ILE A 160 -1.55 -9.99 8.08
CA ILE A 160 -2.65 -10.81 7.55
C ILE A 160 -2.86 -12.05 8.42
N ARG A 161 -1.79 -12.80 8.73
CA ARG A 161 -1.87 -14.00 9.56
C ARG A 161 -2.42 -13.72 10.95
N GLU A 162 -1.97 -12.65 11.62
CA GLU A 162 -2.51 -12.24 12.91
C GLU A 162 -4.00 -11.81 12.80
N ALA A 163 -4.40 -11.19 11.69
CA ALA A 163 -5.79 -10.83 11.45
C ALA A 163 -6.69 -12.05 11.20
N GLU A 164 -6.20 -13.08 10.52
CA GLU A 164 -6.87 -14.38 10.33
C GLU A 164 -7.02 -15.12 11.66
N ILE A 165 -5.96 -15.18 12.47
CA ILE A 165 -5.98 -15.77 13.82
C ILE A 165 -7.00 -15.06 14.72
N ALA A 166 -7.08 -13.73 14.63
CA ALA A 166 -8.07 -12.93 15.35
C ALA A 166 -9.49 -12.98 14.75
N GLY A 167 -9.72 -13.75 13.68
CA GLY A 167 -11.02 -13.94 13.04
C GLY A 167 -11.59 -12.68 12.38
N TYR A 168 -10.75 -11.70 12.02
CA TYR A 168 -11.26 -10.48 11.40
C TYR A 168 -11.75 -10.73 9.96
N PRO A 169 -12.89 -10.15 9.56
CA PRO A 169 -13.37 -10.26 8.19
C PRO A 169 -12.42 -9.50 7.24
N LEU A 170 -11.59 -10.27 6.56
CA LEU A 170 -10.77 -9.83 5.42
C LEU A 170 -11.52 -10.04 4.08
N ALA A 171 -12.74 -10.59 4.10
CA ALA A 171 -13.58 -10.72 2.91
C ALA A 171 -13.82 -9.35 2.24
N GLY A 172 -13.66 -9.29 0.92
CA GLY A 172 -13.68 -8.03 0.16
C GLY A 172 -12.34 -7.29 0.14
N ILE A 173 -11.33 -7.74 0.89
CA ILE A 173 -9.98 -7.79 0.33
C ILE A 173 -10.01 -9.02 -0.58
N GLU A 174 -9.89 -8.83 -1.89
CA GLU A 174 -9.13 -9.83 -2.63
C GLU A 174 -7.73 -9.87 -1.99
N THR A 175 -7.19 -11.04 -1.67
CA THR A 175 -5.82 -11.11 -1.13
C THR A 175 -4.77 -10.70 -2.17
N ASP A 176 -5.18 -10.66 -3.44
CA ASP A 176 -4.70 -9.72 -4.45
C ASP A 176 -5.12 -8.29 -4.08
N ARG A 177 -4.17 -7.35 -4.00
CA ARG A 177 -4.50 -6.06 -4.63
C ARG A 177 -4.82 -6.43 -6.07
N THR A 178 -6.08 -6.30 -6.53
CA THR A 178 -6.54 -6.77 -7.86
C THR A 178 -5.41 -6.57 -8.85
N ARG A 179 -5.08 -7.59 -9.67
CA ARG A 179 -3.99 -7.49 -10.66
C ARG A 179 -4.05 -6.14 -11.39
N SER A 180 -5.26 -5.73 -11.75
CA SER A 180 -5.60 -4.43 -12.34
C SER A 180 -5.37 -3.17 -11.48
N GLU A 181 -5.51 -3.17 -10.15
CA GLU A 181 -5.09 -2.05 -9.30
C GLU A 181 -3.56 -1.98 -9.15
N LEU A 182 -2.88 -3.11 -9.04
CA LEU A 182 -1.42 -3.15 -8.99
C LEU A 182 -0.81 -2.71 -10.33
N GLU A 183 -1.29 -3.27 -11.44
CA GLU A 183 -0.98 -2.84 -12.81
C GLU A 183 -1.29 -1.36 -13.00
N ARG A 184 -2.45 -0.85 -12.54
CA ARG A 184 -2.82 0.58 -12.68
C ARG A 184 -1.92 1.49 -11.85
N ASP A 185 -1.66 1.19 -10.58
CA ASP A 185 -0.73 1.97 -9.75
C ASP A 185 0.69 1.93 -10.34
N PHE A 186 1.13 0.78 -10.87
CA PHE A 186 2.43 0.61 -11.53
C PHE A 186 2.51 1.38 -12.86
N LEU A 187 1.52 1.27 -13.74
CA LEU A 187 1.41 2.05 -14.98
C LEU A 187 1.36 3.56 -14.72
N LEU A 188 0.71 4.01 -13.64
CA LEU A 188 0.74 5.42 -13.21
C LEU A 188 2.14 5.83 -12.72
N MET A 189 2.87 4.95 -12.03
CA MET A 189 4.27 5.16 -11.67
C MET A 189 5.16 5.26 -12.91
N LEU A 190 5.02 4.35 -13.89
CA LEU A 190 5.75 4.41 -15.15
C LEU A 190 5.45 5.72 -15.90
N LYS A 191 4.18 6.10 -16.08
CA LYS A 191 3.79 7.38 -16.72
C LYS A 191 4.40 8.60 -16.03
N ARG A 192 4.53 8.58 -14.69
CA ARG A 192 5.15 9.66 -13.92
C ARG A 192 6.67 9.75 -14.11
N HIS A 193 7.35 8.62 -14.13
CA HIS A 193 8.81 8.55 -14.15
C HIS A 193 9.40 8.40 -15.56
N ARG A 194 8.56 8.17 -16.58
CA ARG A 194 8.91 8.02 -18.00
C ARG A 194 10.15 7.13 -18.25
N PRO A 195 10.22 5.91 -17.69
CA PRO A 195 11.15 4.91 -18.20
C PRO A 195 10.74 4.54 -19.64
N PRO A 196 11.58 3.79 -20.38
CA PRO A 196 11.16 3.14 -21.61
C PRO A 196 9.87 2.34 -21.41
N ASP A 197 9.06 2.18 -22.45
CA ASP A 197 7.81 1.41 -22.33
C ASP A 197 8.11 -0.09 -22.14
N PRO A 198 7.47 -0.77 -21.16
CA PRO A 198 7.49 -2.22 -21.08
C PRO A 198 6.54 -2.84 -22.09
N GLU A 199 6.87 -4.04 -22.53
CA GLU A 199 5.86 -4.99 -23.01
C GLU A 199 5.08 -5.52 -21.80
N VAL A 200 3.75 -5.65 -21.93
CA VAL A 200 2.87 -6.09 -20.84
C VAL A 200 2.30 -7.49 -21.11
N ASN A 201 2.08 -8.27 -20.05
CA ASN A 201 1.48 -9.61 -20.11
C ASN A 201 2.14 -10.54 -21.15
N VAL A 202 3.47 -10.57 -21.17
CA VAL A 202 4.27 -11.29 -22.17
C VAL A 202 4.46 -12.74 -21.77
N ARG A 203 4.22 -13.68 -22.69
CA ARG A 203 4.61 -15.07 -22.48
C ARG A 203 6.10 -15.29 -22.76
N VAL A 204 6.83 -15.74 -21.74
CA VAL A 204 8.25 -16.11 -21.78
C VAL A 204 8.36 -17.58 -21.40
N ASP A 205 8.72 -18.43 -22.37
CA ASP A 205 8.69 -19.89 -22.28
C ASP A 205 7.35 -20.43 -21.76
N LEU A 206 7.32 -20.93 -20.51
CA LEU A 206 6.16 -21.56 -19.88
C LEU A 206 5.34 -20.61 -18.99
N PHE A 207 5.75 -19.34 -18.87
CA PHE A 207 5.19 -18.38 -17.92
C PHE A 207 4.71 -17.10 -18.63
N THR A 208 3.68 -16.45 -18.09
CA THR A 208 3.27 -15.10 -18.51
C THR A 208 3.71 -14.10 -17.45
N VAL A 209 4.47 -13.09 -17.84
CA VAL A 209 5.03 -12.07 -16.95
C VAL A 209 4.32 -10.74 -17.16
N ASP A 210 4.02 -10.02 -16.08
CA ASP A 210 3.16 -8.83 -16.15
C ASP A 210 3.84 -7.66 -16.91
N PHE A 211 5.15 -7.46 -16.71
CA PHE A 211 5.93 -6.43 -17.42
C PHE A 211 7.33 -6.93 -17.82
N LEU A 212 7.73 -6.66 -19.05
CA LEU A 212 9.03 -7.03 -19.63
C LEU A 212 9.68 -5.84 -20.38
N TRP A 213 10.92 -5.54 -20.02
CA TRP A 213 11.80 -4.64 -20.76
C TRP A 213 12.89 -5.46 -21.47
N ARG A 214 12.66 -5.84 -22.73
CA ARG A 214 13.62 -6.66 -23.50
C ARG A 214 15.01 -6.06 -23.64
N PRO A 215 15.21 -4.77 -24.01
CA PRO A 215 16.55 -4.20 -24.16
C PRO A 215 17.35 -4.21 -22.84
N GLN A 216 16.66 -3.99 -21.72
CA GLN A 216 17.23 -3.96 -20.37
C GLN A 216 17.29 -5.35 -19.71
N ARG A 217 16.67 -6.37 -20.33
CA ARG A 217 16.53 -7.76 -19.83
C ARG A 217 15.92 -7.83 -18.42
N LEU A 218 14.94 -6.96 -18.15
CA LEU A 218 14.27 -6.84 -16.86
C LEU A 218 12.83 -7.36 -16.96
N ILE A 219 12.45 -8.23 -16.03
CA ILE A 219 11.07 -8.69 -15.81
C ILE A 219 10.59 -8.11 -14.48
N VAL A 220 9.32 -7.70 -14.42
CA VAL A 220 8.61 -7.37 -13.19
C VAL A 220 7.29 -8.14 -13.17
N GLU A 221 7.13 -8.99 -12.16
CA GLU A 221 5.90 -9.70 -11.84
C GLU A 221 5.20 -8.99 -10.67
N LEU A 222 3.88 -8.81 -10.78
CA LEU A 222 3.03 -8.18 -9.78
C LEU A 222 2.17 -9.25 -9.11
N ASP A 223 2.81 -10.12 -8.31
CA ASP A 223 2.18 -11.26 -7.65
C ASP A 223 0.91 -10.89 -6.87
N GLY A 224 -0.23 -11.33 -7.41
CA GLY A 224 -1.46 -11.56 -6.66
C GLY A 224 -1.33 -12.80 -5.76
N TYR A 225 -1.90 -12.76 -4.56
CA TYR A 225 -1.89 -13.90 -3.64
C TYR A 225 -3.14 -14.77 -3.82
N ALA A 226 -3.11 -15.62 -4.85
CA ALA A 226 -4.15 -16.60 -5.13
C ALA A 226 -3.72 -18.05 -4.80
N TYR A 227 -4.28 -18.58 -3.70
CA TYR A 227 -4.47 -20.01 -3.40
C TYR A 227 -3.27 -20.99 -3.40
N HIS A 228 -2.72 -21.20 -2.20
CA HIS A 228 -2.45 -22.55 -1.69
C HIS A 228 -3.36 -22.81 -0.49
N GLY A 229 -4.40 -23.64 -0.65
CA GLY A 229 -5.43 -23.80 0.39
C GLY A 229 -6.50 -24.86 0.16
N GLY A 230 -6.19 -25.98 -0.50
CA GLY A 230 -7.12 -27.11 -0.69
C GLY A 230 -6.35 -28.41 -0.95
N ARG A 231 -6.67 -29.49 -0.24
CA ARG A 231 -5.87 -30.74 -0.25
C ARG A 231 -6.19 -31.60 -1.47
N GLY A 232 -5.18 -32.30 -2.00
CA GLY A 232 -5.41 -33.56 -2.73
C GLY A 232 -4.70 -33.73 -4.07
N VAL A 233 -3.37 -33.83 -4.08
CA VAL A 233 -2.56 -34.82 -4.83
C VAL A 233 -1.11 -34.72 -4.33
N SER A 234 -0.49 -35.85 -4.03
CA SER A 234 0.91 -35.92 -3.57
C SER A 234 1.89 -35.80 -4.73
N ARG A 235 2.99 -35.05 -4.56
CA ARG A 235 4.32 -35.45 -5.09
C ARG A 235 5.51 -34.64 -4.52
N ARG A 236 6.23 -35.31 -3.60
CA ARG A 236 7.67 -35.23 -3.25
C ARG A 236 8.34 -33.88 -2.87
N PRO A 237 9.21 -33.86 -1.84
CA PRO A 237 9.89 -32.65 -1.38
C PRO A 237 11.11 -32.27 -2.24
N ARG A 238 11.49 -30.98 -2.22
CA ARG A 238 12.80 -30.48 -2.68
C ARG A 238 13.48 -29.67 -1.55
N PRO A 239 14.82 -29.67 -1.49
CA PRO A 239 15.55 -29.41 -0.25
C PRO A 239 15.65 -27.92 0.13
N ARG A 240 15.73 -27.67 1.44
CA ARG A 240 16.02 -26.34 2.01
C ARG A 240 17.51 -26.02 1.89
N HIS A 241 17.87 -24.92 1.24
CA HIS A 241 19.17 -24.27 1.46
C HIS A 241 19.03 -22.74 1.67
N ARG A 242 19.94 -22.24 2.51
CA ARG A 242 19.95 -20.96 3.24
C ARG A 242 19.65 -19.70 2.40
N ALA A 243 18.97 -18.76 3.05
CA ALA A 243 18.75 -17.41 2.54
C ALA A 243 20.06 -16.58 2.43
N ARG A 244 20.07 -15.66 1.47
CA ARG A 244 20.99 -14.51 1.36
C ARG A 244 20.16 -13.25 0.99
N PRO A 245 20.65 -12.03 1.28
CA PRO A 245 19.86 -10.79 1.21
C PRO A 245 19.43 -10.44 -0.23
N PRO A 246 18.44 -9.54 -0.40
CA PRO A 246 17.93 -9.18 -1.72
C PRO A 246 19.03 -8.59 -2.60
N ARG A 247 19.42 -9.34 -3.62
CA ARG A 247 20.30 -8.88 -4.70
C ARG A 247 19.44 -8.61 -5.92
N LEU A 248 19.64 -7.45 -6.54
CA LEU A 248 19.32 -7.25 -7.95
C LEU A 248 20.14 -8.28 -8.75
N HIS A 249 19.50 -9.37 -9.14
CA HIS A 249 20.10 -10.40 -9.97
C HIS A 249 19.55 -10.31 -11.38
N GLY A 250 20.17 -9.42 -12.16
CA GLY A 250 20.24 -9.59 -13.60
C GLY A 250 20.98 -10.90 -13.90
N ALA A 251 20.23 -11.99 -14.04
CA ALA A 251 20.77 -13.28 -14.40
C ALA A 251 21.05 -13.31 -15.91
N PRO A 252 22.28 -13.57 -16.37
CA PRO A 252 22.52 -13.79 -17.79
C PRO A 252 21.88 -15.12 -18.20
N LEU A 253 20.85 -15.04 -19.05
CA LEU A 253 20.28 -16.21 -19.74
C LEU A 253 21.42 -17.04 -20.35
N ARG A 254 21.58 -18.29 -19.89
CA ARG A 254 22.42 -19.28 -20.57
C ARG A 254 21.70 -19.70 -21.84
N ARG A 255 22.32 -19.50 -23.01
CA ARG A 255 21.84 -20.06 -24.28
C ARG A 255 21.84 -21.59 -24.18
N CYS A 256 20.72 -22.21 -24.54
CA CYS A 256 20.68 -23.61 -24.97
C CYS A 256 20.36 -23.61 -26.48
N PRO A 257 21.20 -24.21 -27.34
CA PRO A 257 20.89 -24.31 -28.77
C PRO A 257 19.73 -25.32 -29.00
N PRO A 258 18.96 -25.19 -30.09
CA PRO A 258 17.84 -26.08 -30.37
C PRO A 258 18.32 -27.52 -30.56
N ARG A 259 17.71 -28.46 -29.83
CA ARG A 259 17.93 -29.90 -30.03
C ARG A 259 17.33 -30.32 -31.38
N ARG A 260 18.18 -30.83 -32.29
CA ARG A 260 17.71 -31.64 -33.43
C ARG A 260 17.25 -33.01 -32.92
N GLY A 261 16.17 -33.53 -33.49
CA GLY A 261 15.69 -34.90 -33.24
C GLY A 261 16.65 -35.97 -33.78
N PRO A 262 16.55 -37.22 -33.30
CA PRO A 262 17.50 -38.27 -33.64
C PRO A 262 17.21 -38.93 -34.99
N GLY A 263 18.19 -38.83 -35.89
CA GLY A 263 18.67 -39.96 -36.69
C GLY A 263 17.87 -40.42 -37.90
N GLU A 264 18.46 -40.23 -39.07
CA GLU A 264 18.62 -41.32 -40.04
C GLU A 264 19.95 -41.15 -40.79
N ARG A 265 20.60 -42.26 -41.16
CA ARG A 265 21.89 -42.27 -41.87
C ARG A 265 21.68 -42.87 -43.26
N GLY A 266 21.89 -42.09 -44.31
CA GLY A 266 21.91 -42.56 -45.70
C GLY A 266 23.12 -41.94 -46.42
N ARG A 267 23.89 -42.76 -47.14
CA ARG A 267 25.11 -42.35 -47.84
C ARG A 267 24.79 -41.93 -49.28
N HIS A 268 25.58 -41.01 -49.83
CA HIS A 268 26.33 -41.09 -51.10
C HIS A 268 26.57 -39.70 -51.74
N HIS A 269 27.54 -39.64 -52.66
CA HIS A 269 28.18 -38.42 -53.18
C HIS A 269 27.82 -38.20 -54.69
N PRO A 270 28.33 -37.15 -55.38
CA PRO A 270 27.54 -36.31 -56.29
C PRO A 270 27.55 -36.75 -57.77
N PRO A 271 27.02 -35.93 -58.70
CA PRO A 271 27.96 -35.05 -59.42
C PRO A 271 27.47 -33.62 -59.77
N SER A 272 28.47 -32.84 -60.21
CA SER A 272 28.50 -31.52 -60.85
C SER A 272 27.43 -31.20 -61.92
N ALA A 273 27.00 -29.92 -62.04
CA ALA A 273 27.21 -29.08 -63.25
C ALA A 273 26.52 -27.69 -63.17
N ALA A 274 27.18 -26.67 -63.73
CA ALA A 274 26.60 -25.40 -64.25
C ALA A 274 26.46 -25.55 -65.81
N PRO A 275 26.03 -24.57 -66.67
CA PRO A 275 25.93 -23.11 -66.46
C PRO A 275 24.78 -22.36 -67.22
N GLY A 276 24.82 -21.02 -67.23
CA GLY A 276 24.11 -20.12 -68.17
C GLY A 276 23.21 -19.08 -67.48
N ARG A 277 22.99 -17.82 -67.90
CA ARG A 277 23.56 -16.81 -68.84
C ARG A 277 22.36 -15.91 -69.26
N GLY A 278 22.52 -14.58 -69.26
CA GLY A 278 21.54 -13.63 -69.82
C GLY A 278 20.43 -13.18 -68.84
N GLY A 279 19.98 -11.92 -68.82
CA GLY A 279 20.38 -10.74 -69.61
C GLY A 279 19.80 -9.44 -69.02
N LEU A 280 20.28 -8.28 -69.50
CA LEU A 280 19.79 -6.95 -69.10
C LEU A 280 18.36 -6.69 -69.60
N ILE A 281 17.64 -5.74 -68.95
CA ILE A 281 16.98 -4.58 -69.59
C ILE A 281 16.50 -3.57 -68.52
N ARG A 282 16.67 -2.27 -68.82
CA ARG A 282 16.23 -1.07 -68.06
C ARG A 282 16.36 0.15 -69.00
N PRO A 283 15.85 1.36 -68.67
CA PRO A 283 14.54 1.73 -68.09
C PRO A 283 13.55 1.87 -69.28
N PRO A 284 12.86 2.98 -69.66
CA PRO A 284 12.48 4.27 -69.02
C PRO A 284 11.15 4.15 -68.24
N GLY A 285 10.56 5.20 -67.63
CA GLY A 285 11.08 6.53 -67.28
C GLY A 285 9.98 7.62 -67.28
N ARG A 286 9.83 8.37 -66.18
CA ARG A 286 9.46 9.80 -66.16
C ARG A 286 9.49 10.36 -64.74
N GLU A 287 10.25 11.44 -64.58
CA GLU A 287 10.06 12.39 -63.49
C GLU A 287 8.74 13.15 -63.68
N ILE A 288 8.21 13.78 -62.62
CA ILE A 288 8.11 15.25 -62.54
C ILE A 288 7.60 15.68 -61.15
N THR A 289 8.19 16.78 -60.70
CA THR A 289 7.98 17.64 -59.51
C THR A 289 6.52 17.87 -59.04
N GLY A 290 6.24 18.39 -57.83
CA GLY A 290 7.12 19.15 -56.92
C GLY A 290 6.53 19.36 -55.51
N LYS A 291 7.39 19.67 -54.52
CA LYS A 291 7.67 21.03 -53.96
C LYS A 291 6.58 21.63 -53.05
N ARG A 292 6.88 21.56 -51.74
CA ARG A 292 6.80 22.65 -50.71
C ARG A 292 5.47 23.41 -50.53
N ARG A 293 4.92 23.33 -49.32
CA ARG A 293 5.22 24.31 -48.26
C ARG A 293 5.30 23.63 -46.90
#